data_AF-A0A6N7YR07-F1
#
_entry.id   AF-A0A6N7YR07-F1
#
_cell.length_a   1.000
_cell.length_b   1.000
_cell.length_c   1.000
_cell.angle_alpha   90.00
_cell.angle_beta   90.00
_cell.angle_gamma   90.00
#
_symmetry.space_group_name_H-M   'P 1'
#
loop_
_entity.id
_entity.type
_entity.pdbx_description
1 polymer ?
#
loop_
_entity_poly.entity_id
_entity_poly.type
_entity_poly.pdbx_seq_one_letter_code
_entity_poly.pdbx_strand_id
1 'polypeptide(L)'
;MAISHKLGMVLGAAALAGAASAGSLAPAAQAAVSSQTGVVQAGSAPVLTAAATATPAAAKPSCVNVRHTVGTATQTVYVTNNCSYTVSFVVHRVGPDSPCLHAGPHGGSRSYKWANGLNYQGISFGCD
;
A
#
# COMPACT_ATOMS: atom_id res chain seq x y z
N MET A 1 3.87 -41.71 -24.56
CA MET A 1 2.42 -41.47 -24.42
C MET A 1 2.21 -39.99 -24.20
N ALA A 2 1.43 -39.32 -25.04
CA ALA A 2 1.17 -37.88 -24.94
C ALA A 2 -0.33 -37.65 -24.73
N ILE A 3 -0.71 -37.06 -23.59
CA ILE A 3 -2.10 -36.76 -23.25
C ILE A 3 -2.33 -35.27 -23.52
N SER A 4 -2.99 -34.97 -24.63
CA SER A 4 -3.22 -33.60 -25.10
C SER A 4 -4.57 -33.09 -24.60
N HIS A 5 -4.57 -32.32 -23.51
CA HIS A 5 -5.79 -31.72 -22.96
C HIS A 5 -6.09 -30.37 -23.63
N LYS A 6 -6.96 -30.40 -24.65
CA LYS A 6 -7.73 -29.22 -25.07
C LYS A 6 -8.86 -28.98 -24.06
N LEU A 7 -8.75 -27.93 -23.25
CA LEU A 7 -9.92 -27.23 -22.71
C LEU A 7 -9.89 -25.79 -23.20
N GLY A 8 -10.82 -25.46 -24.08
CA GLY A 8 -11.12 -24.06 -24.40
C GLY A 8 -11.96 -23.45 -23.28
N MET A 9 -11.62 -22.25 -22.86
CA MET A 9 -12.40 -21.49 -21.88
C MET A 9 -12.80 -20.15 -22.50
N VAL A 10 -14.12 -19.98 -22.69
CA VAL A 10 -14.73 -18.75 -23.21
C VAL A 10 -14.64 -17.68 -22.13
N LEU A 11 -14.00 -16.54 -22.43
CA LEU A 11 -14.18 -15.32 -21.64
C LEU A 11 -15.10 -14.36 -22.39
N GLY A 12 -16.31 -14.19 -21.85
CA GLY A 12 -17.26 -13.19 -22.33
C GLY A 12 -16.82 -11.78 -21.96
N ALA A 13 -17.09 -10.82 -22.86
CA ALA A 13 -16.88 -9.41 -22.58
C ALA A 13 -17.95 -8.89 -21.61
N ALA A 14 -17.50 -8.28 -20.50
CA ALA A 14 -18.36 -7.49 -19.62
C ALA A 14 -17.76 -6.07 -19.53
N ALA A 15 -18.29 -5.16 -20.34
CA ALA A 15 -18.00 -3.74 -20.22
C ALA A 15 -18.96 -3.12 -19.19
N LEU A 16 -18.43 -2.46 -18.17
CA LEU A 16 -19.20 -1.55 -17.32
C LEU A 16 -18.38 -0.28 -17.08
N ALA A 17 -19.07 0.86 -17.18
CA ALA A 17 -18.51 2.20 -17.16
C ALA A 17 -18.66 2.87 -15.78
N GLY A 18 -18.02 4.02 -15.63
CA GLY A 18 -18.19 4.93 -14.48
C GLY A 18 -17.07 4.80 -13.43
N ALA A 19 -16.70 5.88 -12.72
CA ALA A 19 -17.05 7.29 -12.91
C ALA A 19 -15.90 8.17 -12.37
N ALA A 20 -15.79 9.39 -12.87
CA ALA A 20 -14.80 10.35 -12.38
C ALA A 20 -15.27 10.99 -11.06
N SER A 21 -14.32 11.25 -10.16
CA SER A 21 -14.53 12.06 -8.95
C SER A 21 -13.37 13.04 -8.79
N ALA A 22 -13.54 14.28 -9.25
CA ALA A 22 -12.63 15.36 -8.92
C ALA A 22 -12.99 15.90 -7.52
N GLY A 23 -12.04 15.86 -6.59
CA GLY A 23 -12.21 16.34 -5.21
C GLY A 23 -11.22 17.46 -4.90
N SER A 24 -11.62 18.71 -5.17
CA SER A 24 -10.83 19.90 -4.83
C SER A 24 -11.14 20.35 -3.40
N LEU A 25 -10.16 20.36 -2.50
CA LEU A 25 -10.28 20.91 -1.15
C LEU A 25 -9.08 21.79 -0.78
N ALA A 26 -9.29 23.10 -0.89
CA ALA A 26 -8.71 24.12 0.00
C ALA A 26 -9.89 24.64 0.85
N PRO A 27 -9.74 24.92 2.16
CA PRO A 27 -8.92 26.03 2.65
C PRO A 27 -8.06 25.59 3.88
N ALA A 28 -7.46 26.43 4.73
CA ALA A 28 -7.49 27.89 4.89
C ALA A 28 -6.15 28.44 5.44
N ALA A 29 -6.02 29.77 5.48
CA ALA A 29 -5.07 30.45 6.36
C ALA A 29 -5.73 30.82 7.70
N GLN A 30 -4.96 30.82 8.79
CA GLN A 30 -5.13 31.74 9.92
C GLN A 30 -3.89 31.77 10.80
N ALA A 31 -3.53 32.97 11.26
CA ALA A 31 -2.33 33.24 12.03
C ALA A 31 -2.61 33.26 13.54
N ALA A 32 -1.60 32.94 14.34
CA ALA A 32 -1.50 33.39 15.73
C ALA A 32 -0.01 33.49 16.11
N VAL A 33 0.51 34.72 16.17
CA VAL A 33 1.77 34.99 16.86
C VAL A 33 1.46 35.14 18.36
N SER A 34 2.23 34.46 19.20
CA SER A 34 2.16 34.60 20.66
C SER A 34 3.57 34.59 21.24
N SER A 35 4.13 35.79 21.42
CA SER A 35 5.37 36.00 22.16
C SER A 35 5.10 35.78 23.65
N GLN A 36 5.75 34.80 24.26
CA GLN A 36 5.80 34.70 25.73
C GLN A 36 7.26 34.65 26.20
N THR A 37 7.60 35.66 26.99
CA THR A 37 8.95 35.90 27.51
C THR A 37 9.13 35.22 28.86
N GLY A 38 10.04 34.24 28.91
CA GLY A 38 10.77 33.86 30.12
C GLY A 38 10.06 32.99 31.16
N VAL A 39 10.65 31.84 31.47
CA VAL A 39 11.45 31.64 32.71
C VAL A 39 12.39 30.44 32.54
N VAL A 40 13.52 30.45 33.25
CA VAL A 40 14.54 29.39 33.21
C VAL A 40 14.08 28.21 34.06
N GLN A 41 13.95 27.02 33.46
CA GLN A 41 13.78 25.77 34.20
C GLN A 41 14.62 24.64 33.57
N ALA A 42 15.06 23.70 34.41
CA ALA A 42 16.17 22.78 34.12
C ALA A 42 15.94 21.87 32.89
N GLY A 43 17.07 21.47 32.28
CA GLY A 43 17.14 20.83 30.98
C GLY A 43 16.36 19.51 30.85
N SER A 44 15.16 19.61 30.28
CA SER A 44 14.46 18.52 29.61
C SER A 44 14.67 18.69 28.11
N ALA A 45 15.44 17.79 27.48
CA ALA A 45 15.70 17.88 26.05
C ALA A 45 14.37 17.82 25.26
N PRO A 46 14.11 18.75 24.33
CA PRO A 46 12.88 18.72 23.55
C PRO A 46 12.91 17.49 22.64
N VAL A 47 12.10 16.49 22.97
CA VAL A 47 11.76 15.41 22.05
C VAL A 47 10.99 16.05 20.91
N LEU A 48 11.72 16.36 19.83
CA LEU A 48 11.15 16.83 18.57
C LEU A 48 10.23 15.73 18.05
N THR A 49 8.95 15.84 18.38
CA THR A 49 7.89 14.98 17.85
C THR A 49 7.70 15.35 16.38
N ALA A 50 8.59 14.83 15.54
CA ALA A 50 8.53 14.99 14.10
C ALA A 50 7.16 14.48 13.63
N ALA A 51 6.29 15.42 13.25
CA ALA A 51 4.99 15.09 12.68
C ALA A 51 5.25 14.35 11.37
N ALA A 52 5.07 13.03 11.39
CA ALA A 52 5.17 12.21 10.20
C ALA A 52 4.08 12.67 9.23
N THR A 53 4.48 13.42 8.19
CA THR A 53 3.62 13.77 7.08
C THR A 53 3.13 12.48 6.45
N ALA A 54 1.83 12.22 6.54
CA ALA A 54 1.23 11.05 5.92
C ALA A 54 1.31 11.19 4.40
N THR A 55 2.36 10.62 3.80
CA THR A 55 2.53 10.55 2.36
C THR A 55 1.29 9.87 1.77
N PRO A 56 0.57 10.49 0.82
CA PRO A 56 -0.62 9.86 0.23
C PRO A 56 -0.20 8.57 -0.46
N ALA A 57 -0.81 7.45 -0.06
CA ALA A 57 -0.52 6.13 -0.61
C ALA A 57 -0.62 6.17 -2.14
N ALA A 58 0.46 5.81 -2.83
CA ALA A 58 0.50 5.92 -4.28
C ALA A 58 -0.52 4.96 -4.91
N ALA A 59 -1.21 5.43 -5.95
CA ALA A 59 -2.13 4.59 -6.70
C ALA A 59 -1.38 3.37 -7.29
N LYS A 60 -2.00 2.18 -7.23
CA LYS A 60 -1.40 0.94 -7.75
C LYS A 60 -0.97 1.13 -9.21
N PRO A 61 0.31 0.90 -9.56
CA PRO A 61 0.74 0.95 -10.96
C PRO A 61 0.01 -0.10 -11.81
N SER A 62 -0.39 0.26 -13.02
CA SER A 62 -1.17 -0.62 -13.92
C SER A 62 -0.42 -1.90 -14.31
N CYS A 63 0.91 -1.87 -14.34
CA CYS A 63 1.78 -3.01 -14.60
C CYS A 63 1.98 -3.96 -13.40
N VAL A 64 1.40 -3.65 -12.23
CA VAL A 64 1.46 -4.50 -11.03
C VAL A 64 0.18 -5.33 -10.89
N ASN A 65 0.36 -6.65 -10.85
CA ASN A 65 -0.69 -7.60 -10.49
C ASN A 65 -0.59 -7.92 -8.99
N VAL A 66 -1.72 -7.93 -8.29
CA VAL A 66 -1.82 -8.32 -6.87
C VAL A 66 -2.85 -9.43 -6.74
N ARG A 67 -2.45 -10.55 -6.14
CA ARG A 67 -3.30 -11.70 -5.88
C ARG A 67 -3.25 -12.04 -4.39
N HIS A 68 -4.39 -11.96 -3.72
CA HIS A 68 -4.55 -12.47 -2.36
C HIS A 68 -5.06 -13.92 -2.41
N THR A 69 -4.52 -14.79 -1.55
CA THR A 69 -4.95 -16.18 -1.36
C THR A 69 -5.12 -16.46 0.12
N VAL A 70 -6.32 -16.88 0.52
CA VAL A 70 -6.65 -17.31 1.88
C VAL A 70 -6.63 -18.83 1.94
N GLY A 71 -5.73 -19.40 2.74
CA GLY A 71 -5.72 -20.82 3.09
C GLY A 71 -6.33 -21.06 4.48
N THR A 72 -6.39 -22.32 4.89
CA THR A 72 -6.95 -22.71 6.21
C THR A 72 -6.14 -22.10 7.36
N ALA A 73 -4.82 -22.24 7.34
CA ALA A 73 -3.93 -21.80 8.43
C ALA A 73 -3.18 -20.47 8.16
N THR A 74 -3.09 -20.02 6.90
CA THR A 74 -2.33 -18.80 6.54
C THR A 74 -3.00 -18.02 5.41
N GLN A 75 -2.77 -16.71 5.37
CA GLN A 75 -3.13 -15.82 4.27
C GLN A 75 -1.85 -15.36 3.58
N THR A 76 -1.86 -15.24 2.25
CA THR A 76 -0.69 -14.81 1.46
C THR A 76 -1.10 -13.84 0.36
N VAL A 77 -0.46 -12.67 0.33
CA VAL A 77 -0.53 -11.73 -0.80
C VAL A 77 0.70 -11.95 -1.68
N TYR A 78 0.45 -12.07 -2.98
CA TYR A 78 1.45 -12.14 -4.03
C TYR A 78 1.36 -10.86 -4.86
N VAL A 79 2.49 -10.19 -5.05
CA VAL A 79 2.64 -9.00 -5.89
C VAL A 79 3.60 -9.35 -7.02
N THR A 80 3.17 -9.20 -8.26
CA THR A 80 4.01 -9.40 -9.44
C THR A 80 4.12 -8.10 -10.20
N ASN A 81 5.35 -7.59 -10.29
CA ASN A 81 5.68 -6.31 -10.89
C ASN A 81 6.18 -6.51 -12.32
N ASN A 82 5.34 -6.18 -13.31
CA ASN A 82 5.72 -6.20 -14.73
C ASN A 82 6.20 -4.83 -15.23
N CYS A 83 6.38 -3.85 -14.33
CA CYS A 83 6.93 -2.54 -14.67
C CYS A 83 8.43 -2.65 -14.97
N SER A 84 8.99 -1.65 -15.67
CA SER A 84 10.43 -1.54 -15.92
C SER A 84 11.24 -1.04 -14.72
N TYR A 85 10.58 -0.67 -13.62
CA TYR A 85 11.18 -0.16 -12.39
C TYR A 85 10.77 -1.02 -11.17
N THR A 86 11.58 -1.01 -10.12
CA THR A 86 11.25 -1.65 -8.84
C THR A 86 10.06 -0.93 -8.20
N VAL A 87 9.13 -1.69 -7.64
CA VAL A 87 7.96 -1.15 -6.92
C VAL A 87 8.06 -1.51 -5.43
N SER A 88 7.97 -0.49 -4.56
CA SER A 88 7.85 -0.63 -3.11
C SER A 88 6.38 -0.68 -2.68
N PHE A 89 6.04 -1.52 -1.70
CA PHE A 89 4.67 -1.72 -1.21
C PHE A 89 4.59 -2.18 0.25
N VAL A 90 3.47 -1.87 0.91
CA VAL A 90 3.11 -2.33 2.26
C VAL A 90 1.78 -3.07 2.22
N VAL A 91 1.70 -4.23 2.87
CA VAL A 91 0.48 -5.03 3.03
C VAL A 91 -0.16 -4.70 4.38
N HIS A 92 -1.36 -4.12 4.32
CA HIS A 92 -2.15 -3.77 5.48
C HIS A 92 -3.01 -4.96 5.93
N ARG A 93 -3.00 -5.23 7.24
CA ARG A 93 -3.82 -6.28 7.87
C ARG A 93 -4.29 -5.81 9.24
N VAL A 94 -5.16 -6.58 9.90
CA VAL A 94 -5.49 -6.34 11.32
C VAL A 94 -4.23 -6.58 12.16
N GLY A 95 -3.85 -5.62 13.00
CA GLY A 95 -2.59 -5.61 13.75
C GLY A 95 -1.49 -4.80 13.05
N PRO A 96 -0.20 -5.07 13.33
CA PRO A 96 0.91 -4.38 12.66
C PRO A 96 0.90 -4.64 11.15
N ASP A 97 1.35 -3.67 10.37
CA ASP A 97 1.50 -3.80 8.91
C ASP A 97 2.67 -4.75 8.53
N SER A 98 2.89 -4.98 7.23
CA SER A 98 4.14 -5.58 6.77
C SER A 98 5.28 -4.55 6.84
N PRO A 99 6.56 -4.97 6.89
CA PRO A 99 7.65 -4.09 6.48
C PRO A 99 7.43 -3.59 5.03
N CYS A 100 8.14 -2.54 4.63
CA CYS A 100 8.19 -2.11 3.23
C CYS A 100 8.87 -3.21 2.38
N LEU A 101 8.14 -3.75 1.40
CA LEU A 101 8.58 -4.82 0.52
C LEU A 101 8.81 -4.31 -0.88
N HIS A 102 9.80 -4.89 -1.55
CA HIS A 102 10.22 -4.48 -2.89
C HIS A 102 10.03 -5.62 -3.87
N ALA A 103 9.32 -5.36 -4.97
CA ALA A 103 9.23 -6.25 -6.13
C ALA A 103 10.10 -5.68 -7.26
N GLY A 104 11.13 -6.43 -7.66
CA GLY A 104 12.00 -6.05 -8.78
C GLY A 104 11.26 -5.93 -10.11
N PRO A 105 11.86 -5.27 -11.11
CA PRO A 105 11.22 -5.02 -12.41
C PRO A 105 11.06 -6.29 -13.26
N HIS A 106 10.44 -6.15 -14.43
CA HIS A 106 10.38 -7.15 -15.51
C HIS A 106 9.81 -8.53 -15.13
N GLY A 107 8.75 -8.54 -14.31
CA GLY A 107 8.07 -9.76 -13.84
C GLY A 107 8.51 -10.21 -12.45
N GLY A 108 9.34 -9.43 -11.76
CA GLY A 108 9.75 -9.71 -10.38
C GLY A 108 8.54 -9.90 -9.46
N SER A 109 8.52 -11.01 -8.73
CA SER A 109 7.42 -11.35 -7.82
C SER A 109 7.90 -11.37 -6.37
N ARG A 110 7.06 -10.87 -5.47
CA ARG A 110 7.28 -10.88 -4.02
C ARG A 110 5.99 -11.27 -3.32
N SER A 111 6.09 -12.06 -2.25
CA SER A 111 4.93 -12.44 -1.45
C SER A 111 5.12 -12.10 0.03
N TYR A 112 4.00 -11.88 0.70
CA TYR A 112 3.92 -11.69 2.14
C TYR A 112 2.87 -12.65 2.71
N LYS A 113 3.26 -13.45 3.70
CA LYS A 113 2.43 -14.49 4.31
C LYS A 113 2.32 -14.26 5.82
N TRP A 114 1.12 -14.41 6.36
CA TRP A 114 0.85 -14.33 7.80
C TRP A 114 -0.14 -15.42 8.24
N ALA A 115 -0.26 -15.64 9.55
CA ALA A 115 -1.20 -16.59 10.13
C ALA A 115 -2.66 -16.16 9.86
N ASN A 116 -3.55 -17.14 9.69
CA ASN A 116 -4.97 -16.83 9.53
C ASN A 116 -5.57 -16.25 10.84
N GLY A 117 -6.66 -15.49 10.73
CA GLY A 117 -7.28 -14.74 11.83
C GLY A 117 -6.95 -13.24 11.86
N LEU A 118 -5.95 -12.78 11.10
CA LEU A 118 -5.74 -11.35 10.84
C LEU A 118 -6.28 -11.01 9.45
N ASN A 119 -7.34 -10.22 9.37
CA ASN A 119 -7.97 -9.87 8.09
C ASN A 119 -7.08 -8.95 7.25
N TYR A 120 -7.02 -9.20 5.94
CA TYR A 120 -6.42 -8.30 4.96
C TYR A 120 -7.22 -6.98 4.88
N GLN A 121 -6.54 -5.84 5.05
CA GLN A 121 -7.13 -4.51 4.96
C GLN A 121 -6.81 -3.80 3.64
N GLY A 122 -5.74 -4.19 2.94
CA GLY A 122 -5.37 -3.59 1.67
C GLY A 122 -3.88 -3.66 1.37
N ILE A 123 -3.46 -2.93 0.35
CA ILE A 123 -2.07 -2.77 -0.05
C ILE A 123 -1.84 -1.33 -0.49
N SER A 124 -0.79 -0.71 0.03
CA SER A 124 -0.34 0.63 -0.39
C SER A 124 0.95 0.51 -1.19
N PHE A 125 1.14 1.40 -2.16
CA PHE A 125 2.35 1.47 -2.99
C PHE A 125 3.12 2.75 -2.67
N GLY A 126 4.45 2.67 -2.76
CA GLY A 126 5.35 3.71 -2.26
C GLY A 126 5.48 3.63 -0.73
N CYS A 127 6.67 3.26 -0.25
CA CYS A 127 7.05 3.32 1.16
C CYS A 127 8.48 3.85 1.35
N ASP A 128 8.89 4.71 0.41
CA ASP A 128 10.00 5.67 0.51
C ASP A 128 9.53 6.97 1.20
#